data_AF-A0A7V4PR35-F1
#
_entry.id   AF-A0A7V4PR35-F1
#
_cell.length_a   1.000
_cell.length_b   1.000
_cell.length_c   1.000
_cell.angle_alpha   90.00
_cell.angle_beta   90.00
_cell.angle_gamma   90.00
#
_symmetry.space_group_name_H-M   'P 1'
#
loop_
_entity.id
_entity.type
_entity.pdbx_description
1 polymer ?
#
loop_
_entity_poly.entity_id
_entity_poly.type
_entity_poly.pdbx_seq_one_letter_code
_entity_poly.pdbx_strand_id
1 'polypeptide(L)'
;MEPERYRELFLQLETEIGKVIVGHADVIRNVLVAFFAGGHVLLEGVPGLGKTLLIKSLSRALGLTFKRVQFTPDLMPADIIGTQVLAESDGRRDFQFKKGPIFAQVILADEINRATPKTQSAVLEAMEEKQVTVFGETYPLDSPFVVLATQNPIELEGTYPLPEAQLDRFFFKLLVFPPSPRDLGEILQRTTGAGLREASRVLPEGSAGAIAQMQQQVRQVIIAPPLEEYVVRLIHATHPALNKGSGIAEVREYLRFGASPRGAQAIILGAKGYALAEGRVHVSYKDIEAVIYPALRHRLILNFQAEAENVSADQILAALVKKVPRE
;
A
#
# COMPACT_ATOMS: atom_id res chain seq x y z
N MET A 1 4.02 21.95 11.97
CA MET A 1 3.55 22.33 10.62
C MET A 1 2.04 22.53 10.72
N GLU A 2 1.49 23.60 10.16
CA GLU A 2 0.03 23.84 10.17
C GLU A 2 -0.71 22.83 9.27
N PRO A 3 -1.96 22.44 9.58
CA PRO A 3 -2.77 21.54 8.73
C PRO A 3 -2.89 22.03 7.27
N GLU A 4 -2.90 23.34 7.06
CA GLU A 4 -2.94 23.99 5.75
C GLU A 4 -1.70 23.65 4.93
N ARG A 5 -0.52 23.65 5.57
CA ARG A 5 0.74 23.32 4.90
C ARG A 5 0.81 21.84 4.50
N TYR A 6 0.26 20.95 5.32
CA TYR A 6 0.12 19.53 4.94
C TYR A 6 -0.76 19.41 3.69
N ARG A 7 -1.93 20.05 3.69
CA ARG A 7 -2.87 20.03 2.57
C ARG A 7 -2.23 20.57 1.28
N GLU A 8 -1.56 21.72 1.36
CA GLU A 8 -0.86 22.30 0.19
C GLU A 8 0.13 21.32 -0.42
N LEU A 9 1.01 20.74 0.40
CA LEU A 9 2.01 19.78 -0.06
C LEU A 9 1.36 18.51 -0.62
N PHE A 10 0.30 18.02 0.03
CA PHE A 10 -0.43 16.85 -0.41
C PHE A 10 -1.07 17.07 -1.80
N LEU A 11 -1.76 18.19 -2.00
CA LEU A 11 -2.39 18.55 -3.27
C LEU A 11 -1.34 18.82 -4.37
N GLN A 12 -0.19 19.40 -4.01
CA GLN A 12 0.94 19.55 -4.94
C GLN A 12 1.48 18.19 -5.39
N LEU A 13 1.66 17.25 -4.47
CA LEU A 13 2.07 15.88 -4.80
C LEU A 13 1.04 15.18 -5.70
N GLU A 14 -0.25 15.25 -5.37
CA GLU A 14 -1.33 14.70 -6.22
C GLU A 14 -1.29 15.30 -7.63
N THR A 15 -1.14 16.62 -7.73
CA THR A 15 -1.09 17.33 -9.00
C THR A 15 0.13 16.94 -9.82
N GLU A 16 1.32 16.90 -9.23
CA GLU A 16 2.55 16.53 -9.93
C GLU A 16 2.51 15.08 -10.42
N ILE A 17 1.97 14.16 -9.62
CA ILE A 17 1.83 12.76 -10.03
C ILE A 17 0.76 12.63 -11.13
N GLY A 18 -0.34 13.38 -11.05
CA GLY A 18 -1.41 13.41 -12.07
C GLY A 18 -0.99 13.99 -13.42
N LYS A 19 0.11 14.75 -13.49
CA LYS A 19 0.72 15.17 -14.77
C LYS A 19 1.29 13.98 -15.55
N VAL A 20 1.64 12.90 -14.87
CA VAL A 20 2.22 11.69 -15.47
C VAL A 20 1.18 10.58 -15.58
N ILE A 21 0.35 10.41 -14.54
CA ILE A 21 -0.64 9.34 -14.45
C ILE A 21 -2.03 9.85 -14.81
N VAL A 22 -2.72 9.17 -15.72
CA VAL A 22 -4.06 9.52 -16.22
C VAL A 22 -5.09 8.51 -15.68
N GLY A 23 -6.28 8.97 -15.30
CA GLY A 23 -7.41 8.10 -14.92
C GLY A 23 -7.33 7.42 -13.55
N HIS A 24 -6.27 7.65 -12.76
CA HIS A 24 -6.04 6.97 -11.48
C HIS A 24 -5.96 7.91 -10.27
N ALA A 25 -6.74 9.00 -10.26
CA ALA A 25 -6.74 9.98 -9.17
C ALA A 25 -6.95 9.34 -7.79
N ASP A 26 -7.93 8.43 -7.66
CA ASP A 26 -8.21 7.74 -6.39
C ASP A 26 -7.06 6.83 -5.95
N VAL A 27 -6.36 6.19 -6.89
CA VAL A 27 -5.20 5.34 -6.58
C VAL A 27 -4.04 6.22 -6.09
N ILE A 28 -3.77 7.35 -6.77
CA ILE A 28 -2.73 8.31 -6.37
C ILE A 28 -3.00 8.78 -4.94
N ARG A 29 -4.23 9.22 -4.67
CA ARG A 29 -4.64 9.69 -3.35
C ARG A 29 -4.47 8.63 -2.28
N ASN A 30 -4.96 7.42 -2.51
CA ASN A 30 -4.85 6.34 -1.53
C ASN A 30 -3.41 5.91 -1.28
N VAL A 31 -2.54 5.93 -2.31
CA VAL A 31 -1.10 5.68 -2.14
C VAL A 31 -0.45 6.75 -1.26
N LEU A 32 -0.76 8.02 -1.50
CA LEU A 32 -0.25 9.12 -0.66
C LEU A 32 -0.77 9.04 0.78
N VAL A 33 -2.07 8.76 0.96
CA VAL A 33 -2.67 8.55 2.29
C VAL A 33 -1.98 7.41 3.03
N ALA A 34 -1.80 6.26 2.38
CA ALA A 34 -1.10 5.13 2.98
C ALA A 34 0.36 5.48 3.32
N PHE A 35 1.06 6.17 2.42
CA PHE A 35 2.45 6.60 2.64
C PHE A 35 2.59 7.52 3.87
N PHE A 36 1.74 8.54 3.99
CA PHE A 36 1.76 9.45 5.14
C PHE A 36 1.17 8.82 6.41
N ALA A 37 0.39 7.74 6.30
CA ALA A 37 0.04 6.88 7.43
C ALA A 37 1.20 5.94 7.86
N GLY A 38 2.28 5.87 7.08
CA GLY A 38 3.41 4.97 7.32
C GLY A 38 3.14 3.52 6.91
N GLY A 39 2.26 3.31 5.93
CA GLY A 39 1.80 2.01 5.48
C GLY A 39 2.33 1.60 4.10
N HIS A 40 2.42 0.29 3.89
CA HIS A 40 2.76 -0.35 2.60
C HIS A 40 1.51 -0.57 1.76
N VAL A 41 1.62 -0.56 0.44
CA VAL A 41 0.46 -0.72 -0.46
C VAL A 41 0.66 -1.87 -1.42
N LEU A 42 -0.41 -2.64 -1.62
CA LEU A 42 -0.52 -3.67 -2.64
C LEU A 42 -1.39 -3.15 -3.79
N LEU A 43 -0.85 -3.07 -5.00
CA LEU A 43 -1.51 -2.63 -6.22
C LEU A 43 -1.84 -3.86 -7.08
N GLU A 44 -3.11 -4.22 -7.15
CA GLU A 44 -3.57 -5.32 -7.99
C GLU A 44 -4.23 -4.79 -9.25
N GLY A 45 -3.84 -5.31 -10.40
CA GLY A 45 -4.44 -4.95 -11.69
C GLY A 45 -3.64 -5.52 -12.85
N VAL A 46 -4.20 -5.48 -14.06
CA VAL A 46 -3.56 -6.06 -15.24
C VAL A 46 -2.26 -5.33 -15.64
N PRO A 47 -1.38 -5.95 -16.44
CA PRO A 47 -0.18 -5.30 -16.94
C PRO A 47 -0.49 -4.02 -17.75
N GLY A 48 0.46 -3.10 -17.80
CA GLY A 48 0.34 -1.88 -18.63
C GLY A 48 -0.48 -0.73 -18.03
N LEU A 49 -1.04 -0.87 -16.82
CA LEU A 49 -1.83 0.19 -16.16
C LEU A 49 -0.99 1.28 -15.45
N GLY A 50 0.26 1.50 -15.87
CA GLY A 50 1.10 2.57 -15.32
C GLY A 50 1.48 2.44 -13.84
N LYS A 51 1.30 1.28 -13.18
CA LYS A 51 1.65 1.05 -11.77
C LYS A 51 3.12 1.37 -11.45
N THR A 52 4.05 0.88 -12.27
CA THR A 52 5.49 1.17 -12.17
C THR A 52 5.78 2.66 -12.33
N LEU A 53 5.10 3.32 -13.27
CA LEU A 53 5.24 4.75 -13.53
C LEU A 53 4.71 5.60 -12.37
N LEU A 54 3.60 5.19 -11.75
CA LEU A 54 3.01 5.83 -10.58
C LEU A 54 4.02 5.84 -9.42
N ILE A 55 4.58 4.68 -9.10
CA ILE A 55 5.52 4.54 -7.99
C ILE A 55 6.81 5.32 -8.23
N LYS A 56 7.35 5.26 -9.45
CA LYS A 56 8.54 6.04 -9.84
C LYS A 56 8.28 7.54 -9.74
N SER A 57 7.09 7.99 -10.17
CA SER A 57 6.69 9.40 -10.12
C SER A 57 6.51 9.89 -8.68
N LEU A 58 5.88 9.06 -7.82
CA LEU A 58 5.75 9.33 -6.40
C LEU A 58 7.11 9.52 -5.71
N SER A 59 8.03 8.57 -5.91
CA SER A 59 9.36 8.64 -5.31
C SER A 59 10.13 9.89 -5.75
N ARG A 60 10.03 10.25 -7.04
CA ARG A 60 10.64 11.48 -7.57
C ARG A 60 9.99 12.73 -6.97
N ALA A 61 8.66 12.79 -6.91
CA ALA A 61 7.94 13.93 -6.34
C ALA A 61 8.29 14.17 -4.86
N LEU A 62 8.50 13.09 -4.10
CA LEU A 62 8.91 13.11 -2.70
C LEU A 62 10.41 13.30 -2.46
N GLY A 63 11.25 13.25 -3.51
CA GLY A 63 12.70 13.36 -3.37
C GLY A 63 13.35 12.17 -2.64
N LEU A 64 12.77 10.97 -2.77
CA LEU A 64 13.19 9.75 -2.07
C LEU A 64 14.01 8.82 -2.98
N THR A 65 14.86 7.99 -2.38
CA THR A 65 15.56 6.94 -3.12
C THR A 65 14.58 5.84 -3.59
N PHE A 66 14.76 5.38 -4.82
CA PHE A 66 13.90 4.39 -5.47
C PHE A 66 14.69 3.16 -5.88
N LYS A 67 14.14 1.97 -5.58
CA LYS A 67 14.58 0.70 -6.16
C LYS A 67 13.40 -0.13 -6.62
N ARG A 68 13.57 -0.77 -7.78
CA ARG A 68 12.63 -1.77 -8.32
C ARG A 68 13.23 -3.15 -8.12
N VAL A 69 12.44 -4.04 -7.56
CA VAL A 69 12.72 -5.48 -7.47
C VAL A 69 11.65 -6.18 -8.31
N GLN A 70 12.08 -6.80 -9.40
CA GLN A 70 11.21 -7.65 -10.19
C GLN A 70 11.20 -9.03 -9.57
N PHE A 71 10.04 -9.51 -9.14
CA PHE A 71 9.91 -10.85 -8.59
C PHE A 71 9.81 -11.85 -9.73
N THR A 72 10.69 -12.85 -9.68
CA THR A 72 10.75 -13.96 -10.63
C THR A 72 10.91 -15.27 -9.85
N PRO A 73 10.59 -16.42 -10.44
CA PRO A 73 10.67 -17.71 -9.75
C PRO A 73 12.07 -18.06 -9.24
N ASP A 74 13.11 -17.54 -9.89
CA ASP A 74 14.52 -17.76 -9.57
C ASP A 74 15.13 -16.72 -8.60
N LEU A 75 14.38 -15.66 -8.26
CA LEU A 75 14.86 -14.61 -7.37
C LEU A 75 15.11 -15.18 -5.96
N MET A 76 16.31 -14.96 -5.43
CA MET A 76 16.68 -15.43 -4.09
C MET A 76 16.54 -14.30 -3.04
N PRO A 77 16.32 -14.64 -1.75
CA PRO A 77 16.30 -13.64 -0.68
C PRO A 77 17.54 -12.74 -0.64
N ALA A 78 18.72 -13.31 -0.93
CA ALA A 78 19.99 -12.58 -0.95
C ALA A 78 20.05 -11.52 -2.07
N ASP A 79 19.33 -11.71 -3.17
CA ASP A 79 19.27 -10.71 -4.25
C ASP A 79 18.45 -9.47 -3.87
N ILE A 80 17.59 -9.60 -2.86
CA ILE A 80 16.75 -8.53 -2.32
C ILE A 80 17.44 -7.83 -1.15
N ILE A 81 17.91 -8.65 -0.19
CA ILE A 81 18.50 -8.20 1.05
C ILE A 81 19.93 -7.72 0.83
N GLY A 82 20.71 -8.44 0.03
CA GLY A 82 22.14 -8.26 -0.11
C GLY A 82 22.91 -9.48 0.36
N THR A 83 24.20 -9.49 0.06
CA THR A 83 25.12 -10.59 0.38
C THR A 83 26.49 -10.06 0.78
N GLN A 84 27.28 -10.88 1.47
CA GLN A 84 28.68 -10.58 1.68
C GLN A 84 29.48 -11.00 0.45
N VAL A 85 30.30 -10.08 -0.04
CA VAL A 85 31.24 -10.32 -1.13
C VAL A 85 32.65 -10.24 -0.59
N LEU A 86 33.52 -11.13 -1.04
CA LEU A 86 34.94 -11.04 -0.72
C LEU A 86 35.54 -9.90 -1.53
N ALA A 87 35.94 -8.84 -0.85
CA ALA A 87 36.63 -7.71 -1.44
C ALA A 87 38.11 -7.79 -1.11
N GLU A 88 38.96 -7.49 -2.09
CA GLU A 88 40.41 -7.39 -1.89
C GLU A 88 40.78 -5.92 -1.88
N SER A 89 41.26 -5.42 -0.74
CA SER A 89 41.77 -4.06 -0.58
C SER A 89 43.13 -4.15 0.10
N ASP A 90 44.14 -3.51 -0.49
CA ASP A 90 45.53 -3.50 0.01
C ASP A 90 46.12 -4.90 0.30
N GLY A 91 45.79 -5.90 -0.54
CA GLY A 91 46.28 -7.27 -0.43
C GLY A 91 45.68 -8.08 0.73
N ARG A 92 44.67 -7.54 1.44
CA ARG A 92 43.87 -8.25 2.44
C ARG A 92 42.50 -8.58 1.84
N ARG A 93 42.07 -9.83 2.05
CA ARG A 93 40.73 -10.31 1.70
C ARG A 93 39.81 -10.10 2.90
N ASP A 94 38.81 -9.25 2.74
CA ASP A 94 37.80 -8.99 3.76
C ASP A 94 36.39 -9.19 3.21
N PHE A 95 35.46 -9.62 4.07
CA PHE A 95 34.06 -9.80 3.68
C PHE A 95 33.32 -8.47 3.81
N GLN A 96 32.94 -7.87 2.68
CA GLN A 96 32.19 -6.62 2.66
C GLN A 96 30.72 -6.89 2.36
N PHE A 97 29.82 -6.31 3.15
CA PHE A 97 28.39 -6.41 2.89
C PHE A 97 27.98 -5.53 1.71
N LYS A 98 27.49 -6.17 0.65
CA LYS A 98 26.88 -5.50 -0.50
C LYS A 98 25.37 -5.41 -0.29
N LYS A 99 24.91 -4.21 0.09
CA LYS A 99 23.49 -3.87 0.26
C LYS A 99 22.67 -4.25 -0.98
N GLY A 100 21.58 -4.98 -0.77
CA GLY A 100 20.61 -5.29 -1.81
C GLY A 100 19.67 -4.10 -2.12
N PRO A 101 18.77 -4.26 -3.09
CA PRO A 101 17.81 -3.24 -3.49
C PRO A 101 16.83 -2.84 -2.39
N ILE A 102 16.65 -3.64 -1.32
CA ILE A 102 15.79 -3.28 -0.17
C ILE A 102 16.28 -2.02 0.57
N PHE A 103 17.56 -1.66 0.43
CA PHE A 103 18.14 -0.45 1.00
C PHE A 103 17.83 0.78 0.14
N ALA A 104 16.55 1.16 0.10
CA ALA A 104 16.06 2.43 -0.42
C ALA A 104 14.75 2.80 0.28
N GLN A 105 14.36 4.07 0.19
CA GLN A 105 13.19 4.61 0.87
C GLN A 105 11.87 4.17 0.20
N VAL A 106 11.86 4.01 -1.12
CA VAL A 106 10.72 3.51 -1.89
C VAL A 106 11.12 2.26 -2.66
N ILE A 107 10.48 1.14 -2.32
CA ILE A 107 10.66 -0.14 -2.99
C ILE A 107 9.43 -0.47 -3.82
N LEU A 108 9.62 -0.64 -5.13
CA LEU A 108 8.65 -1.32 -5.98
C LEU A 108 8.94 -2.82 -5.96
N ALA A 109 8.05 -3.60 -5.35
CA ALA A 109 8.06 -5.06 -5.42
C ALA A 109 7.13 -5.52 -6.53
N ASP A 110 7.65 -5.60 -7.75
CA ASP A 110 6.86 -5.87 -8.95
C ASP A 110 6.55 -7.36 -9.08
N GLU A 111 5.28 -7.70 -9.27
CA GLU A 111 4.78 -9.08 -9.43
C GLU A 111 5.15 -10.00 -8.25
N ILE A 112 4.94 -9.52 -7.03
CA ILE A 112 5.38 -10.21 -5.79
C ILE A 112 4.92 -11.67 -5.70
N ASN A 113 3.79 -12.01 -6.34
CA ASN A 113 3.27 -13.36 -6.44
C ASN A 113 4.07 -14.30 -7.36
N ARG A 114 5.10 -13.85 -8.09
CA ARG A 114 5.92 -14.72 -8.97
C ARG A 114 7.13 -15.35 -8.30
N ALA A 115 7.55 -14.86 -7.12
CA ALA A 115 8.66 -15.46 -6.39
C ALA A 115 8.17 -16.46 -5.34
N THR A 116 9.08 -17.35 -4.94
CA THR A 116 8.81 -18.35 -3.90
C THR A 116 8.41 -17.69 -2.56
N PRO A 117 7.65 -18.40 -1.69
CA PRO A 117 7.28 -17.87 -0.37
C PRO A 117 8.47 -17.43 0.49
N LYS A 118 9.63 -18.07 0.33
CA LYS A 118 10.87 -17.70 1.04
C LYS A 118 11.39 -16.33 0.58
N THR A 119 11.35 -16.07 -0.71
CA THR A 119 11.76 -14.79 -1.30
C THR A 119 10.76 -13.67 -0.97
N GLN A 120 9.46 -13.97 -1.00
CA GLN A 120 8.42 -13.03 -0.53
C GLN A 120 8.65 -12.63 0.93
N SER A 121 8.95 -13.59 1.79
CA SER A 121 9.17 -13.36 3.23
C SER A 121 10.30 -12.36 3.49
N ALA A 122 11.34 -12.32 2.66
CA ALA A 122 12.46 -11.38 2.81
C ALA A 122 12.02 -9.90 2.76
N VAL A 123 11.10 -9.55 1.85
CA VAL A 123 10.55 -8.18 1.78
C VAL A 123 9.55 -7.93 2.90
N LEU A 124 8.72 -8.93 3.22
CA LEU A 124 7.66 -8.80 4.22
C LEU A 124 8.21 -8.69 5.65
N GLU A 125 9.35 -9.33 5.93
CA GLU A 125 10.10 -9.16 7.17
C GLU A 125 10.70 -7.74 7.24
N ALA A 126 11.32 -7.26 6.16
CA ALA A 126 11.82 -5.89 6.07
C ALA A 126 10.72 -4.83 6.27
N MET A 127 9.49 -5.10 5.82
CA MET A 127 8.32 -4.23 6.05
C MET A 127 7.98 -4.08 7.52
N GLU A 128 8.00 -5.17 8.29
CA GLU A 128 7.64 -5.12 9.71
C GLU A 128 8.78 -4.66 10.60
N GLU A 129 9.97 -5.23 10.40
CA GLU A 129 11.11 -5.01 11.27
C GLU A 129 11.85 -3.70 10.96
N LYS A 130 11.66 -3.15 9.74
CA LYS A 130 12.36 -1.94 9.26
C LYS A 130 13.90 -2.04 9.34
N GLN A 131 14.40 -3.26 9.36
CA GLN A 131 15.80 -3.63 9.41
C GLN A 131 15.95 -4.99 8.75
N VAL A 132 17.18 -5.35 8.40
CA VAL A 132 17.49 -6.66 7.85
C VAL A 132 18.74 -7.23 8.52
N THR A 133 18.72 -8.51 8.84
CA THR A 133 19.86 -9.20 9.47
C THR A 133 20.54 -10.12 8.45
N VAL A 134 21.85 -9.95 8.28
CA VAL A 134 22.67 -10.69 7.33
C VAL A 134 23.94 -11.16 8.04
N PHE A 135 24.17 -12.47 8.08
CA PHE A 135 25.31 -13.09 8.77
C PHE A 135 25.49 -12.65 10.24
N GLY A 136 24.39 -12.44 10.96
CA GLY A 136 24.40 -12.05 12.38
C GLY A 136 24.56 -10.55 12.64
N GLU A 137 24.74 -9.73 11.60
CA GLU A 137 24.74 -8.27 11.70
C GLU A 137 23.40 -7.70 11.22
N THR A 138 22.85 -6.77 12.01
CA THR A 138 21.58 -6.11 11.71
C THR A 138 21.82 -4.72 11.12
N TYR A 139 21.18 -4.46 9.98
CA TYR A 139 21.27 -3.22 9.23
C TYR A 139 19.91 -2.52 9.21
N PRO A 140 19.78 -1.30 9.77
CA PRO A 140 18.52 -0.56 9.69
C PRO A 140 18.24 -0.08 8.26
N LEU A 141 16.97 0.00 7.91
CA LEU A 141 16.51 0.57 6.64
C LEU A 141 16.36 2.09 6.75
N ASP A 142 16.54 2.78 5.63
CA ASP A 142 16.42 4.24 5.58
C ASP A 142 14.97 4.68 5.82
N SER A 143 14.78 5.70 6.67
CA SER A 143 13.46 6.27 6.94
C SER A 143 13.21 7.53 6.07
N PRO A 144 12.01 7.73 5.52
CA PRO A 144 10.87 6.80 5.49
C PRO A 144 11.15 5.57 4.61
N PHE A 145 10.63 4.42 5.02
CA PHE A 145 10.68 3.17 4.25
C PHE A 145 9.27 2.74 3.85
N VAL A 146 9.01 2.58 2.55
CA VAL A 146 7.74 2.11 2.02
C VAL A 146 7.95 1.07 0.92
N VAL A 147 7.06 0.07 0.92
CA VAL A 147 7.00 -0.97 -0.10
C VAL A 147 5.67 -0.83 -0.82
N LEU A 148 5.75 -0.70 -2.14
CA LEU A 148 4.62 -0.65 -3.05
C LEU A 148 4.72 -1.90 -3.91
N ALA A 149 3.94 -2.92 -3.55
CA ALA A 149 3.95 -4.20 -4.24
C ALA A 149 2.91 -4.22 -5.36
N THR A 150 3.16 -4.95 -6.44
CA THR A 150 2.18 -5.17 -7.50
C THR A 150 1.84 -6.65 -7.64
N GLN A 151 0.60 -6.93 -8.04
CA GLN A 151 0.12 -8.27 -8.40
C GLN A 151 -0.67 -8.21 -9.69
N ASN A 152 -0.45 -9.22 -10.54
CA ASN A 152 -1.24 -9.45 -11.75
C ASN A 152 -2.27 -10.57 -11.46
N PRO A 153 -3.57 -10.30 -11.53
CA PRO A 153 -4.60 -11.30 -11.24
C PRO A 153 -4.80 -12.34 -12.35
N ILE A 154 -4.27 -12.13 -13.56
CA ILE A 154 -4.52 -13.01 -14.72
C ILE A 154 -3.52 -14.17 -14.79
N GLU A 155 -2.29 -13.98 -14.30
CA GLU A 155 -1.24 -14.99 -14.37
C GLU A 155 -1.40 -16.03 -13.24
N LEU A 156 -2.03 -17.16 -13.58
CA LEU A 156 -2.25 -18.28 -12.65
C LEU A 156 -1.11 -19.31 -12.67
N GLU A 157 -0.30 -19.33 -13.73
CA GLU A 157 0.80 -20.30 -13.87
C GLU A 157 2.10 -19.76 -13.28
N GLY A 158 2.78 -20.57 -12.47
CA GLY A 158 4.05 -20.19 -11.85
C GLY A 158 3.94 -19.07 -10.81
N THR A 159 2.77 -18.90 -10.20
CA THR A 159 2.55 -17.92 -9.12
C THR A 159 2.31 -18.58 -7.77
N TYR A 160 2.77 -17.91 -6.73
CA TYR A 160 2.63 -18.25 -5.32
C TYR A 160 1.80 -17.13 -4.67
N PRO A 161 0.52 -17.38 -4.34
CA PRO A 161 -0.30 -16.37 -3.68
C PRO A 161 0.32 -15.99 -2.34
N LEU A 162 0.22 -14.71 -1.98
CA LEU A 162 0.60 -14.27 -0.65
C LEU A 162 -0.37 -14.89 0.37
N PRO A 163 0.12 -15.58 1.40
CA PRO A 163 -0.72 -16.03 2.50
C PRO A 163 -1.49 -14.87 3.13
N GLU A 164 -2.66 -15.13 3.70
CA GLU A 164 -3.54 -14.09 4.26
C GLU A 164 -2.84 -13.30 5.38
N ALA A 165 -2.03 -13.99 6.19
CA ALA A 165 -1.20 -13.38 7.23
C ALA A 165 -0.13 -12.42 6.67
N GLN A 166 0.29 -12.61 5.41
CA GLN A 166 1.22 -11.71 4.72
C GLN A 166 0.47 -10.54 4.06
N LEU A 167 -0.69 -10.80 3.46
CA LEU A 167 -1.56 -9.74 2.95
C LEU A 167 -1.95 -8.75 4.05
N ASP A 168 -2.24 -9.22 5.25
CA ASP A 168 -2.65 -8.38 6.38
C ASP A 168 -1.60 -7.31 6.79
N ARG A 169 -0.32 -7.50 6.41
CA ARG A 169 0.75 -6.52 6.62
C ARG A 169 0.64 -5.30 5.72
N PHE A 170 -0.01 -5.41 4.56
CA PHE A 170 -0.25 -4.26 3.69
C PHE A 170 -1.33 -3.36 4.27
N PHE A 171 -1.05 -2.06 4.32
CA PHE A 171 -1.97 -1.05 4.82
C PHE A 171 -3.24 -1.05 3.96
N PHE A 172 -3.06 -0.90 2.63
CA PHE A 172 -4.14 -0.95 1.64
C PHE A 172 -3.86 -1.95 0.52
N LYS A 173 -4.94 -2.57 0.01
CA LYS A 173 -4.99 -3.22 -1.30
C LYS A 173 -5.80 -2.36 -2.27
N LEU A 174 -5.14 -1.80 -3.27
CA LEU A 174 -5.74 -0.94 -4.28
C LEU A 174 -5.94 -1.73 -5.57
N LEU A 175 -7.18 -1.70 -6.08
CA LEU A 175 -7.52 -2.25 -7.38
C LEU A 175 -7.30 -1.17 -8.44
N VAL A 176 -6.50 -1.50 -9.46
CA VAL A 176 -6.21 -0.62 -10.59
C VAL A 176 -6.96 -1.17 -11.80
N PHE A 177 -7.99 -0.45 -12.21
CA PHE A 177 -8.85 -0.84 -13.32
C PHE A 177 -8.34 -0.28 -14.65
N PRO A 178 -8.69 -0.89 -15.80
CA PRO A 178 -8.42 -0.31 -17.10
C PRO A 178 -8.95 1.14 -17.23
N PRO A 179 -8.23 2.02 -17.95
CA PRO A 179 -8.64 3.41 -18.11
C PRO A 179 -9.96 3.53 -18.87
N SER A 180 -10.71 4.60 -18.60
CA SER A 180 -11.87 4.95 -19.42
C SER A 180 -11.45 5.25 -20.88
N PRO A 181 -12.35 5.22 -21.87
CA PRO A 181 -12.01 5.60 -23.24
C PRO A 181 -11.38 6.99 -23.36
N ARG A 182 -11.84 7.93 -22.52
CA ARG A 182 -11.26 9.28 -22.44
C ARG A 182 -9.83 9.25 -21.90
N ASP A 183 -9.61 8.58 -20.78
CA ASP A 183 -8.29 8.47 -20.16
C ASP A 183 -7.32 7.71 -21.08
N LEU A 184 -7.79 6.68 -21.77
CA LEU A 184 -7.01 5.93 -22.76
C LEU A 184 -6.58 6.85 -23.92
N GLY A 185 -7.50 7.66 -24.45
CA GLY A 185 -7.17 8.65 -25.48
C GLY A 185 -6.08 9.63 -25.02
N GLU A 186 -6.17 10.11 -23.78
CA GLU A 186 -5.16 10.98 -23.19
C GLU A 186 -3.81 10.26 -22.94
N ILE A 187 -3.83 9.00 -22.49
CA ILE A 187 -2.62 8.17 -22.36
C ILE A 187 -1.94 8.03 -23.72
N LEU A 188 -2.71 7.70 -24.77
CA LEU A 188 -2.18 7.54 -26.12
C LEU A 188 -1.55 8.85 -26.61
N GLN A 189 -2.23 9.98 -26.45
CA GLN A 189 -1.69 11.29 -26.81
C GLN A 189 -0.38 11.62 -26.06
N ARG A 190 -0.33 11.40 -24.75
CA ARG A 190 0.85 11.72 -23.92
C ARG A 190 2.04 10.79 -24.16
N THR A 191 1.78 9.53 -24.49
CA THR A 191 2.85 8.50 -24.65
C THR A 191 3.36 8.40 -26.09
N THR A 192 2.57 8.80 -27.08
CA THR A 192 2.95 8.78 -28.51
C THR A 192 3.33 10.16 -29.07
N GLY A 193 3.07 11.23 -28.33
CA GLY A 193 3.48 12.60 -28.69
C GLY A 193 4.95 12.92 -28.42
N ALA A 194 5.41 14.06 -28.94
CA ALA A 194 6.76 14.56 -28.70
C ALA A 194 6.87 15.19 -27.29
N GLY A 195 7.25 14.39 -26.30
CA GLY A 195 7.61 14.85 -24.96
C GLY A 195 7.01 14.00 -23.84
N LEU A 196 7.82 13.10 -23.28
CA LEU A 196 7.44 12.39 -22.04
C LEU A 196 7.44 13.39 -20.88
N ARG A 197 6.28 13.52 -20.22
CA ARG A 197 6.18 14.30 -18.99
C ARG A 197 6.74 13.48 -17.83
N GLU A 198 7.72 14.04 -17.13
CA GLU A 198 8.23 13.48 -15.89
C GLU A 198 7.70 14.29 -14.70
N ALA A 199 7.43 13.61 -13.59
CA ALA A 199 7.02 14.28 -12.35
C ALA A 199 8.16 15.21 -11.88
N SER A 200 7.82 16.45 -11.57
CA SER A 200 8.78 17.36 -10.94
C SER A 200 8.92 17.01 -9.46
N ARG A 201 10.07 17.35 -8.87
CA ARG A 201 10.26 17.21 -7.43
C ARG A 201 9.44 18.28 -6.71
N VAL A 202 8.60 17.86 -5.77
CA VAL A 202 7.85 18.76 -4.88
C VAL A 202 8.66 19.00 -3.61
N LEU A 203 9.24 17.93 -3.06
CA LEU A 203 10.13 17.99 -1.91
C LEU A 203 11.60 17.89 -2.38
N PRO A 204 12.53 18.67 -1.78
CA PRO A 204 13.95 18.54 -2.06
C PRO A 204 14.51 17.20 -1.56
N GLU A 205 15.65 16.77 -2.10
CA GLU A 205 16.38 15.61 -1.58
C GLU A 205 16.73 15.82 -0.09
N GLY A 206 16.64 14.75 0.70
CA GLY A 206 16.87 14.83 2.15
C GLY A 206 15.68 15.33 2.98
N SER A 207 14.48 15.43 2.39
CA SER A 207 13.25 15.83 3.10
C SER A 207 12.68 14.78 4.07
N ALA A 208 13.48 13.81 4.52
CA ALA A 208 13.05 12.77 5.45
C ALA A 208 12.45 13.36 6.74
N GLY A 209 13.03 14.46 7.26
CA GLY A 209 12.50 15.17 8.42
C GLY A 209 11.12 15.80 8.17
N ALA A 210 10.90 16.40 7.00
CA ALA A 210 9.59 16.98 6.64
C ALA A 210 8.52 15.89 6.47
N ILE A 211 8.89 14.76 5.83
CA ILE A 211 7.98 13.61 5.70
C ILE A 211 7.64 13.02 7.06
N ALA A 212 8.62 12.85 7.94
CA ALA A 212 8.39 12.36 9.30
C ALA A 212 7.43 13.27 10.09
N GLN A 213 7.56 14.59 9.95
CA GLN A 213 6.61 15.55 10.52
C GLN A 213 5.20 15.37 9.95
N MET A 214 5.05 15.20 8.63
CA MET A 214 3.75 14.94 8.00
C MET A 214 3.13 13.64 8.49
N GLN A 215 3.92 12.57 8.65
CA GLN A 215 3.46 11.30 9.23
C GLN A 215 3.02 11.45 10.68
N GLN A 216 3.71 12.28 11.46
CA GLN A 216 3.32 12.59 12.84
C GLN A 216 2.00 13.37 12.89
N GLN A 217 1.79 14.34 11.98
CA GLN A 217 0.54 15.09 11.90
C GLN A 217 -0.66 14.17 11.64
N VAL A 218 -0.53 13.18 10.75
CA VAL A 218 -1.58 12.17 10.52
C VAL A 218 -2.00 11.48 11.82
N ARG A 219 -1.06 11.18 12.71
CA ARG A 219 -1.38 10.54 14.00
C ARG A 219 -2.10 11.48 14.97
N GLN A 220 -1.84 12.78 14.89
CA GLN A 220 -2.40 13.81 15.76
C GLN A 220 -3.84 14.23 15.42
N VAL A 221 -4.35 13.87 14.23
CA VAL A 221 -5.74 14.15 13.84
C VAL A 221 -6.70 13.52 14.85
N ILE A 222 -7.72 14.30 15.23
CA ILE A 222 -8.70 13.89 16.23
C ILE A 222 -9.74 12.98 15.58
N ILE A 223 -10.14 11.93 16.29
CA ILE A 223 -11.29 11.10 15.95
C ILE A 223 -12.21 11.09 17.16
N ALA A 224 -13.50 11.34 16.94
CA ALA A 224 -14.47 11.36 18.03
C ALA A 224 -14.85 9.91 18.43
N PRO A 225 -15.18 9.64 19.70
CA PRO A 225 -15.53 8.29 20.16
C PRO A 225 -16.60 7.58 19.30
N PRO A 226 -17.69 8.23 18.84
CA PRO A 226 -18.70 7.56 18.00
C PRO A 226 -18.14 7.03 16.67
N LEU A 227 -17.13 7.70 16.11
CA LEU A 227 -16.46 7.26 14.88
C LEU A 227 -15.56 6.05 15.15
N GLU A 228 -14.82 6.05 16.28
CA GLU A 228 -14.02 4.89 16.70
C GLU A 228 -14.91 3.68 16.97
N GLU A 229 -16.01 3.87 17.70
CA GLU A 229 -17.00 2.83 17.97
C GLU A 229 -17.62 2.29 16.69
N TYR A 230 -17.90 3.14 15.70
CA TYR A 230 -18.36 2.70 14.39
C TYR A 230 -17.34 1.79 13.68
N VAL A 231 -16.05 2.14 13.70
CA VAL A 231 -14.98 1.29 13.13
C VAL A 231 -14.91 -0.04 13.89
N VAL A 232 -15.00 -0.02 15.22
CA VAL A 232 -15.03 -1.24 16.03
C VAL A 232 -16.24 -2.11 15.66
N ARG A 233 -17.45 -1.53 15.58
CA ARG A 233 -18.65 -2.26 15.16
C ARG A 233 -18.49 -2.85 13.76
N LEU A 234 -17.90 -2.13 12.82
CA LEU A 234 -17.65 -2.61 11.47
C LEU A 234 -16.71 -3.83 11.48
N ILE A 235 -15.58 -3.75 12.18
CA ILE A 235 -14.60 -4.85 12.27
C ILE A 235 -15.22 -6.06 12.98
N HIS A 236 -15.95 -5.86 14.08
CA HIS A 236 -16.68 -6.93 14.75
C HIS A 236 -17.71 -7.57 13.81
N ALA A 237 -18.42 -6.77 13.01
CA ALA A 237 -19.40 -7.27 12.05
C ALA A 237 -18.76 -8.10 10.92
N THR A 238 -17.46 -7.99 10.64
CA THR A 238 -16.79 -8.87 9.67
C THR A 238 -16.62 -10.32 10.17
N HIS A 239 -16.77 -10.57 11.48
CA HIS A 239 -16.52 -11.89 12.06
C HIS A 239 -17.80 -12.74 12.12
N PRO A 240 -17.87 -13.88 11.39
CA PRO A 240 -19.08 -14.72 11.35
C PRO A 240 -19.60 -15.15 12.72
N ALA A 241 -18.71 -15.52 13.63
CA ALA A 241 -19.05 -15.97 14.97
C ALA A 241 -19.64 -14.86 15.86
N LEU A 242 -19.23 -13.60 15.63
CA LEU A 242 -19.69 -12.42 16.38
C LEU A 242 -20.93 -11.79 15.72
N ASN A 243 -21.16 -12.07 14.43
CA ASN A 243 -22.30 -11.59 13.62
C ASN A 243 -23.62 -12.34 13.90
N LYS A 244 -23.73 -13.12 14.98
CA LYS A 244 -24.98 -13.86 15.30
C LYS A 244 -26.17 -12.92 15.57
N GLY A 245 -25.93 -11.68 16.00
CA GLY A 245 -26.97 -10.68 16.32
C GLY A 245 -27.21 -9.58 15.28
N SER A 246 -26.29 -9.34 14.33
CA SER A 246 -26.36 -8.19 13.40
C SER A 246 -27.11 -8.46 12.09
N GLY A 247 -27.49 -9.72 11.81
CA GLY A 247 -28.38 -10.04 10.68
C GLY A 247 -27.73 -9.95 9.28
N ILE A 248 -26.40 -9.88 9.18
CA ILE A 248 -25.71 -9.76 7.88
C ILE A 248 -25.44 -11.15 7.32
N ALA A 249 -26.40 -11.68 6.56
CA ALA A 249 -26.35 -13.04 6.00
C ALA A 249 -25.06 -13.29 5.20
N GLU A 250 -24.64 -12.32 4.39
CA GLU A 250 -23.48 -12.40 3.52
C GLU A 250 -22.19 -12.69 4.30
N VAL A 251 -22.04 -12.14 5.50
CA VAL A 251 -20.88 -12.42 6.36
C VAL A 251 -20.90 -13.85 6.87
N ARG A 252 -22.05 -14.34 7.32
CA ARG A 252 -22.15 -15.70 7.89
C ARG A 252 -22.02 -16.78 6.82
N GLU A 253 -22.54 -16.49 5.63
CA GLU A 253 -22.59 -17.43 4.51
C GLU A 253 -21.28 -17.48 3.75
N TYR A 254 -20.56 -16.36 3.61
CA TYR A 254 -19.42 -16.27 2.71
C TYR A 254 -18.06 -16.04 3.38
N LEU A 255 -18.01 -15.61 4.65
CA LEU A 255 -16.74 -15.41 5.35
C LEU A 255 -16.36 -16.61 6.24
N ARG A 256 -15.09 -16.99 6.15
CA ARG A 256 -14.44 -17.92 7.08
C ARG A 256 -13.84 -17.17 8.28
N PHE A 257 -13.17 -16.05 8.02
CA PHE A 257 -12.58 -15.18 9.04
C PHE A 257 -12.76 -13.71 8.68
N GLY A 258 -12.98 -12.89 9.70
CA GLY A 258 -13.11 -11.44 9.59
C GLY A 258 -11.77 -10.72 9.56
N ALA A 259 -11.83 -9.39 9.46
CA ALA A 259 -10.66 -8.53 9.41
C ALA A 259 -9.93 -8.45 10.75
N SER A 260 -8.59 -8.40 10.70
CA SER A 260 -7.74 -8.27 11.88
C SER A 260 -7.81 -6.86 12.52
N PRO A 261 -7.27 -6.66 13.73
CA PRO A 261 -7.09 -5.32 14.32
C PRO A 261 -6.29 -4.35 13.43
N ARG A 262 -5.42 -4.85 12.54
CA ARG A 262 -4.71 -4.01 11.56
C ARG A 262 -5.67 -3.35 10.58
N GLY A 263 -6.80 -4.01 10.26
CA GLY A 263 -7.88 -3.41 9.48
C GLY A 263 -8.47 -2.17 10.14
N ALA A 264 -8.74 -2.25 11.46
CA ALA A 264 -9.22 -1.09 12.24
C ALA A 264 -8.22 0.06 12.23
N GLN A 265 -6.94 -0.26 12.46
CA GLN A 265 -5.84 0.72 12.45
C GLN A 265 -5.69 1.38 11.07
N ALA A 266 -5.77 0.60 9.99
CA ALA A 266 -5.69 1.11 8.62
C ALA A 266 -6.85 2.05 8.29
N ILE A 267 -8.07 1.72 8.72
CA ILE A 267 -9.22 2.61 8.57
C ILE A 267 -9.01 3.92 9.32
N ILE A 268 -8.63 3.86 10.60
CA ILE A 268 -8.48 5.08 11.42
C ILE A 268 -7.36 5.96 10.85
N LEU A 269 -6.16 5.42 10.62
CA LEU A 269 -5.04 6.20 10.09
C LEU A 269 -5.30 6.70 8.67
N GLY A 270 -5.96 5.89 7.84
CA GLY A 270 -6.37 6.28 6.49
C GLY A 270 -7.36 7.44 6.52
N ALA A 271 -8.39 7.36 7.36
CA ALA A 271 -9.39 8.40 7.54
C ALA A 271 -8.77 9.70 8.08
N LYS A 272 -7.81 9.60 9.01
CA LYS A 272 -7.01 10.75 9.48
C LYS A 272 -6.22 11.39 8.34
N GLY A 273 -5.57 10.58 7.49
CA GLY A 273 -4.86 11.06 6.30
C GLY A 273 -5.77 11.77 5.31
N TYR A 274 -6.97 11.23 5.05
CA TYR A 274 -8.00 11.87 4.22
C TYR A 274 -8.48 13.20 4.79
N ALA A 275 -8.74 13.27 6.10
CA ALA A 275 -9.15 14.49 6.76
C ALA A 275 -8.10 15.61 6.61
N LEU A 276 -6.82 15.31 6.84
CA LEU A 276 -5.75 16.29 6.66
C LEU A 276 -5.52 16.68 5.22
N ALA A 277 -5.66 15.75 4.27
CA ALA A 277 -5.59 16.07 2.84
C ALA A 277 -6.68 17.08 2.42
N GLU A 278 -7.80 17.13 3.15
CA GLU A 278 -8.85 18.13 3.00
C GLU A 278 -8.65 19.38 3.89
N GLY A 279 -7.58 19.44 4.68
CA GLY A 279 -7.27 20.54 5.61
C GLY A 279 -8.08 20.49 6.92
N ARG A 280 -8.71 19.36 7.23
CA ARG A 280 -9.47 19.15 8.46
C ARG A 280 -8.62 18.45 9.52
N VAL A 281 -8.76 18.90 10.76
CA VAL A 281 -8.06 18.33 11.94
C VAL A 281 -8.89 17.27 12.69
N HIS A 282 -10.05 16.91 12.16
CA HIS A 282 -10.92 15.87 12.70
C HIS A 282 -11.47 14.97 11.60
N VAL A 283 -11.64 13.70 11.94
CA VAL A 283 -12.21 12.67 11.07
C VAL A 283 -13.73 12.82 10.97
N SER A 284 -14.28 12.52 9.79
CA SER A 284 -15.72 12.39 9.53
C SER A 284 -16.07 10.99 9.03
N TYR A 285 -17.36 10.63 9.02
CA TYR A 285 -17.80 9.34 8.44
C TYR A 285 -17.39 9.17 6.97
N LYS A 286 -17.38 10.26 6.19
CA LYS A 286 -16.98 10.23 4.78
C LYS A 286 -15.52 9.78 4.62
N ASP A 287 -14.65 10.17 5.55
CA ASP A 287 -13.23 9.77 5.52
C ASP A 287 -13.05 8.28 5.80
N ILE A 288 -13.86 7.75 6.73
CA ILE A 288 -13.90 6.32 7.03
C ILE A 288 -14.37 5.55 5.79
N GLU A 289 -15.49 5.96 5.18
CA GLU A 289 -16.05 5.30 4.00
C GLU A 289 -15.07 5.26 2.82
N ALA A 290 -14.30 6.32 2.63
CA ALA A 290 -13.29 6.38 1.56
C ALA A 290 -12.20 5.30 1.70
N VAL A 291 -11.94 4.80 2.92
CA VAL A 291 -10.84 3.86 3.19
C VAL A 291 -11.29 2.46 3.60
N ILE A 292 -12.59 2.20 3.82
CA ILE A 292 -13.10 0.87 4.20
C ILE A 292 -12.66 -0.20 3.19
N TYR A 293 -12.94 0.03 1.91
CA TYR A 293 -12.64 -0.93 0.86
C TYR A 293 -11.15 -1.24 0.74
N PRO A 294 -10.27 -0.25 0.52
CA PRO A 294 -8.84 -0.54 0.39
C PRO A 294 -8.22 -1.09 1.68
N ALA A 295 -8.77 -0.76 2.86
CA ALA A 295 -8.33 -1.32 4.12
C ALA A 295 -8.77 -2.77 4.35
N LEU A 296 -9.99 -3.16 3.97
CA LEU A 296 -10.55 -4.44 4.42
C LEU A 296 -10.57 -5.54 3.37
N ARG A 297 -10.55 -5.22 2.07
CA ARG A 297 -10.79 -6.23 1.02
C ARG A 297 -9.81 -7.40 1.02
N HIS A 298 -8.57 -7.20 1.44
CA HIS A 298 -7.54 -8.24 1.56
C HIS A 298 -7.43 -8.86 2.95
N ARG A 299 -8.31 -8.46 3.86
CA ARG A 299 -8.39 -8.94 5.25
C ARG A 299 -9.62 -9.80 5.51
N LEU A 300 -10.50 -9.96 4.51
CA LEU A 300 -11.65 -10.86 4.59
C LEU A 300 -11.28 -12.20 3.96
N ILE A 301 -11.30 -13.27 4.77
CA ILE A 301 -11.02 -14.62 4.28
C ILE A 301 -12.35 -15.25 3.87
N LEU A 302 -12.54 -15.40 2.56
CA LEU A 302 -13.73 -16.01 1.98
C LEU A 302 -13.72 -17.52 2.20
N ASN A 303 -14.90 -18.15 2.16
CA ASN A 303 -15.03 -19.61 2.16
C ASN A 303 -15.22 -20.16 0.73
N PHE A 304 -15.18 -21.48 0.58
CA PHE A 304 -15.33 -22.14 -0.72
C PHE A 304 -16.67 -21.85 -1.41
N GLN A 305 -17.74 -21.59 -0.64
CA GLN A 305 -19.04 -21.24 -1.21
C GLN A 305 -18.99 -19.89 -1.90
N ALA A 306 -18.38 -18.89 -1.26
CA ALA A 306 -18.16 -17.58 -1.84
C ALA A 306 -17.38 -17.65 -3.15
N GLU A 307 -16.33 -18.48 -3.19
CA GLU A 307 -15.54 -18.72 -4.40
C GLU A 307 -16.38 -19.37 -5.50
N ALA A 308 -17.16 -20.41 -5.17
CA ALA A 308 -18.04 -21.09 -6.12
C ALA A 308 -19.12 -20.16 -6.71
N GLU A 309 -19.65 -19.25 -5.89
CA GLU A 309 -20.67 -18.27 -6.29
C GLU A 309 -20.07 -16.97 -6.87
N ASN A 310 -18.74 -16.87 -6.99
CA ASN A 310 -18.02 -15.66 -7.43
C ASN A 310 -18.35 -14.41 -6.60
N VAL A 311 -18.59 -14.58 -5.31
CA VAL A 311 -18.81 -13.49 -4.36
C VAL A 311 -17.46 -12.88 -3.99
N SER A 312 -17.35 -11.57 -4.19
CA SER A 312 -16.15 -10.80 -3.88
C SER A 312 -16.18 -10.20 -2.48
N ALA A 313 -14.99 -9.96 -1.90
CA ALA A 313 -14.86 -9.24 -0.65
C ALA A 313 -15.51 -7.84 -0.71
N ASP A 314 -15.41 -7.15 -1.85
CA ASP A 314 -16.02 -5.83 -2.05
C ASP A 314 -17.56 -5.87 -2.00
N GLN A 315 -18.21 -6.94 -2.50
CA GLN A 315 -19.66 -7.13 -2.37
C GLN A 315 -20.08 -7.33 -0.90
N ILE A 316 -19.31 -8.12 -0.14
CA ILE A 316 -19.56 -8.33 1.28
C ILE A 316 -19.35 -7.02 2.07
N LEU A 317 -18.31 -6.24 1.73
CA LEU A 317 -18.07 -4.93 2.31
C LEU A 317 -19.20 -3.94 2.01
N ALA A 318 -19.75 -3.95 0.80
CA ALA A 318 -20.91 -3.12 0.47
C ALA A 318 -22.13 -3.47 1.34
N ALA A 319 -22.38 -4.76 1.59
CA ALA A 319 -23.44 -5.19 2.49
C ALA A 319 -23.17 -4.76 3.94
N LEU A 320 -21.93 -4.87 4.41
CA LEU A 320 -21.50 -4.42 5.73
C LEU A 320 -21.71 -2.92 5.93
N VAL A 321 -21.22 -2.09 5.02
CA VAL A 321 -21.34 -0.62 5.10
C VAL A 321 -22.81 -0.19 5.12
N LYS A 322 -23.67 -0.88 4.38
CA LYS A 322 -25.11 -0.60 4.34
C LYS A 322 -25.86 -1.01 5.60
N LYS A 323 -25.47 -2.12 6.24
CA LYS A 323 -26.22 -2.75 7.35
C LYS A 323 -25.68 -2.39 8.74
N VAL A 324 -24.40 -2.05 8.86
CA VAL A 324 -23.80 -1.64 10.14
C VAL A 324 -24.16 -0.18 10.43
N PRO A 325 -24.89 0.11 11.51
CA PRO A 325 -25.34 1.47 11.80
C PRO A 325 -24.19 2.38 12.24
N ARG A 326 -24.22 3.62 11.76
CA ARG A 326 -23.26 4.68 12.10
C ARG A 326 -23.45 5.22 13.52
N GLU A 327 -24.66 5.10 14.05
CA GLU A 327 -25.10 5.49 15.39
C GLU A 327 -25.62 4.27 16.14
#